data_AF-A0A1R3XNQ3-F1
#
_entry.id   AF-A0A1R3XNQ3-F1
#
_cell.length_a   1.000
_cell.length_b   1.000
_cell.length_c   1.000
_cell.angle_alpha   90.00
_cell.angle_beta   90.00
_cell.angle_gamma   90.00
#
_symmetry.space_group_name_H-M   'P 1'
#
loop_
_entity.id
_entity.type
_entity.pdbx_description
1 polymer ?
#
loop_
_entity_poly.entity_id
_entity_poly.type
_entity_poly.pdbx_seq_one_letter_code
_entity_poly.pdbx_strand_id
1 'polypeptide(L)'
;MTDNARTAQSRRRRANVKGGRVAEHRVKVSAEEELALVKRSKEAGVTVARLLVEAALSDGDGKTAVQRRDELTELFHIRRLLASVSNNVNQIARAVNAGHGVDGELKHTLAAVDRVCGSLDSYMNDSVVAR
;
A
#
# COMPACT_ATOMS: atom_id res chain seq x y z
N MET A 1 -8.01 3.60 25.07
CA MET A 1 -8.68 3.34 23.77
C MET A 1 -7.73 2.89 22.65
N THR A 2 -6.45 2.58 22.93
CA THR A 2 -5.40 2.51 21.91
C THR A 2 -4.77 1.12 21.69
N ASP A 3 -5.12 0.12 22.50
CA ASP A 3 -4.45 -1.20 22.43
C ASP A 3 -5.05 -2.12 21.36
N ASN A 4 -6.37 -2.07 21.18
CA ASN A 4 -7.08 -2.99 20.28
C ASN A 4 -6.87 -2.68 18.78
N ALA A 5 -6.47 -1.44 18.45
CA ALA A 5 -6.22 -1.01 17.08
C ALA A 5 -4.91 -1.60 16.52
N ARG A 6 -3.85 -1.68 17.33
CA ARG A 6 -2.57 -2.28 16.94
C ARG A 6 -2.70 -3.80 16.73
N THR A 7 -3.49 -4.49 17.55
CA THR A 7 -3.73 -5.94 17.38
C THR A 7 -4.73 -6.28 16.28
N ALA A 8 -5.57 -5.33 15.84
CA ALA A 8 -6.44 -5.52 14.68
C ALA A 8 -5.66 -5.62 13.35
N GLN A 9 -4.42 -5.15 13.36
CA GLN A 9 -3.57 -5.00 12.18
C GLN A 9 -3.03 -6.34 11.63
N SER A 10 -3.04 -7.42 12.42
CA SER A 10 -2.64 -8.79 12.01
C SER A 10 -3.79 -9.81 11.94
N ARG A 11 -5.02 -9.40 12.28
CA ARG A 11 -6.16 -10.34 12.39
C ARG A 11 -6.97 -10.41 11.10
N ARG A 12 -7.20 -11.64 10.64
CA ARG A 12 -8.11 -11.96 9.52
C ARG A 12 -9.54 -11.43 9.71
N ARG A 13 -10.01 -11.37 10.96
CA ARG A 13 -11.34 -10.85 11.36
C ARG A 13 -11.25 -9.40 11.84
N ARG A 14 -12.36 -8.65 11.68
CA ARG A 14 -12.49 -7.27 12.18
C ARG A 14 -12.32 -7.20 13.70
N ALA A 15 -11.85 -6.05 14.18
CA ALA A 15 -11.74 -5.78 15.61
C ALA A 15 -13.10 -5.93 16.33
N ASN A 16 -13.02 -6.36 17.59
CA ASN A 16 -14.17 -6.39 18.48
C ASN A 16 -14.57 -4.96 18.87
N VAL A 17 -15.88 -4.71 18.95
CA VAL A 17 -16.44 -3.41 19.35
C VAL A 17 -17.04 -3.56 20.74
N LYS A 18 -16.82 -2.56 21.61
CA LYS A 18 -17.40 -2.53 22.97
C LYS A 18 -18.93 -2.46 22.86
N GLY A 19 -19.62 -3.39 23.52
CA GLY A 19 -21.08 -3.54 23.40
C GLY A 19 -21.54 -4.46 22.27
N GLY A 20 -20.62 -5.03 21.49
CA GLY A 20 -20.94 -5.96 20.40
C GLY A 20 -21.51 -5.26 19.15
N ARG A 21 -21.85 -6.05 18.14
CA ARG A 21 -22.58 -5.58 16.96
C ARG A 21 -24.00 -6.11 17.07
N VAL A 22 -24.98 -5.21 17.12
CA VAL A 22 -26.41 -5.54 17.30
C VAL A 22 -27.16 -5.71 15.97
N ALA A 23 -26.62 -5.19 14.88
CA ALA A 23 -27.21 -5.31 13.55
C ALA A 23 -26.60 -6.46 12.74
N GLU A 24 -27.46 -7.26 12.12
CA GLU A 24 -27.09 -8.33 11.19
C GLU A 24 -27.66 -8.03 9.80
N HIS A 25 -26.87 -8.27 8.75
CA HIS A 25 -27.31 -8.24 7.37
C HIS A 25 -27.06 -9.61 6.74
N ARG A 26 -28.11 -10.20 6.16
CA ARG A 26 -28.02 -11.46 5.41
C ARG A 26 -27.97 -11.15 3.92
N VAL A 27 -26.87 -11.51 3.28
CA VAL A 27 -26.67 -11.37 1.83
C VAL A 27 -26.73 -12.78 1.22
N LYS A 28 -27.68 -12.99 0.31
CA LYS A 28 -27.72 -14.21 -0.51
C LYS A 28 -26.97 -13.94 -1.81
N VAL A 29 -26.10 -14.86 -2.18
CA VAL A 29 -25.26 -14.76 -3.38
C VAL A 29 -25.41 -16.03 -4.21
N SER A 30 -25.19 -15.91 -5.51
CA SER A 30 -25.05 -17.06 -6.41
C SER A 30 -23.76 -17.83 -6.12
N ALA A 31 -23.63 -19.04 -6.68
CA ALA A 31 -22.41 -19.82 -6.55
C ALA A 31 -21.18 -19.11 -7.17
N GLU A 32 -21.38 -18.38 -8.27
CA GLU A 32 -20.33 -17.62 -8.95
C GLU A 32 -19.87 -16.42 -8.11
N GLU A 33 -20.83 -15.71 -7.52
CA GLU A 33 -20.56 -14.58 -6.62
C GLU A 33 -19.82 -15.03 -5.36
N GLU A 34 -20.22 -16.17 -4.75
CA GLU A 34 -19.51 -16.73 -3.60
C GLU A 34 -18.07 -17.08 -3.95
N LEU A 35 -17.83 -17.69 -5.11
CA LEU A 35 -16.49 -18.04 -5.57
C LEU A 35 -15.61 -16.79 -5.71
N ALA A 36 -16.17 -15.72 -6.30
CA ALA A 36 -15.49 -14.44 -6.45
C ALA A 36 -15.19 -13.77 -5.10
N LEU A 37 -16.15 -13.79 -4.17
CA LEU A 37 -15.98 -13.24 -2.82
C LEU A 37 -14.92 -14.00 -2.02
N VAL A 38 -14.93 -15.33 -2.08
CA VAL A 38 -13.92 -16.17 -1.42
C VAL A 38 -12.54 -15.90 -2.01
N LYS A 39 -12.40 -15.83 -3.33
CA LYS A 39 -11.14 -15.52 -4.01
C LYS A 39 -10.59 -14.17 -3.55
N ARG A 40 -11.38 -13.09 -3.66
CA ARG A 40 -10.97 -11.74 -3.25
C ARG A 40 -10.64 -11.66 -1.77
N SER A 41 -11.38 -12.34 -0.91
CA SER A 41 -11.11 -12.36 0.53
C SER A 41 -9.79 -13.05 0.87
N LYS A 42 -9.42 -14.10 0.13
CA LYS A 42 -8.13 -14.79 0.27
C LYS A 42 -6.99 -13.90 -0.18
N GLU A 43 -7.11 -13.26 -1.34
CA GLU A 43 -6.13 -12.31 -1.88
C GLU A 43 -5.90 -11.15 -0.90
N ALA A 44 -6.97 -10.58 -0.34
CA ALA A 44 -6.89 -9.49 0.64
C ALA A 44 -6.57 -9.95 2.08
N GLY A 45 -6.42 -11.26 2.32
CA GLY A 45 -6.10 -11.80 3.65
C GLY A 45 -7.18 -11.55 4.73
N VAL A 46 -8.43 -11.31 4.35
CA VAL A 46 -9.55 -10.98 5.26
C VAL A 46 -10.71 -11.96 5.11
N THR A 47 -11.70 -11.89 5.99
CA THR A 47 -12.95 -12.65 5.80
C THR A 47 -13.87 -11.98 4.79
N VAL A 48 -14.73 -12.75 4.12
CA VAL A 48 -15.77 -12.22 3.19
C VAL A 48 -16.64 -11.14 3.85
N ALA A 49 -17.08 -11.37 5.10
CA ALA A 49 -17.87 -10.38 5.83
C ALA A 49 -17.11 -9.07 6.13
N ARG A 50 -15.78 -9.13 6.27
CA ARG A 50 -14.94 -7.94 6.46
C ARG A 50 -14.79 -7.21 5.12
N LEU A 51 -14.49 -7.96 4.06
CA LEU A 51 -14.41 -7.48 2.68
C LEU A 51 -15.67 -6.69 2.29
N LEU A 52 -16.85 -7.29 2.45
CA LEU A 52 -18.13 -6.67 2.08
C LEU A 52 -18.37 -5.34 2.81
N VAL A 53 -18.12 -5.30 4.12
CA VAL A 53 -18.39 -4.07 4.88
C VAL A 53 -17.33 -3.00 4.63
N GLU A 54 -16.06 -3.36 4.48
CA GLU A 54 -15.02 -2.38 4.14
C GLU A 54 -15.22 -1.82 2.73
N ALA A 55 -15.60 -2.65 1.76
CA ALA A 55 -15.90 -2.19 0.41
C ALA A 55 -17.12 -1.25 0.37
N ALA A 56 -18.20 -1.58 1.09
CA ALA A 56 -19.42 -0.79 1.13
C ALA A 56 -19.28 0.54 1.92
N LEU A 57 -18.32 0.64 2.84
CA LEU A 57 -18.10 1.82 3.68
C LEU A 57 -16.84 2.61 3.30
N SER A 58 -16.20 2.31 2.17
CA SER A 58 -15.08 3.10 1.68
C SER A 58 -15.60 4.26 0.82
N ASP A 59 -15.12 5.48 1.09
CA ASP A 59 -15.61 6.78 0.57
C ASP A 59 -15.42 7.02 -0.95
N GLY A 60 -15.57 6.01 -1.81
CA GLY A 60 -15.72 6.21 -3.26
C GLY A 60 -15.08 5.17 -4.16
N ASP A 61 -14.06 4.44 -3.69
CA ASP A 61 -13.22 3.63 -4.60
C ASP A 61 -13.40 2.11 -4.45
N GLY A 62 -14.25 1.64 -3.52
CA GLY A 62 -14.44 0.20 -3.26
C GLY A 62 -13.20 -0.54 -2.70
N LYS A 63 -12.09 0.17 -2.47
CA LYS A 63 -10.83 -0.38 -1.96
C LYS A 63 -10.94 -0.75 -0.47
N THR A 64 -10.59 -1.99 -0.15
CA THR A 64 -10.51 -2.49 1.24
C THR A 64 -9.45 -1.74 2.05
N ALA A 65 -9.52 -1.80 3.38
CA ALA A 65 -8.54 -1.16 4.25
C ALA A 65 -7.13 -1.77 4.11
N VAL A 66 -7.03 -3.01 3.63
CA VAL A 66 -5.76 -3.69 3.33
C VAL A 66 -5.13 -3.09 2.07
N GLN A 67 -5.90 -2.97 0.98
CA GLN A 67 -5.42 -2.37 -0.27
C GLN A 67 -4.92 -0.94 -0.07
N ARG A 68 -5.64 -0.10 0.70
CA ARG A 68 -5.16 1.24 1.07
C ARG A 68 -3.87 1.23 1.89
N ARG A 69 -3.66 0.20 2.72
CA ARG A 69 -2.43 0.06 3.51
C ARG A 69 -1.23 -0.32 2.65
N ASP A 70 -1.43 -1.18 1.67
CA ASP A 70 -0.36 -1.62 0.77
C ASP A 70 0.06 -0.45 -0.13
N GLU A 71 -0.90 0.32 -0.65
CA GLU A 71 -0.64 1.57 -1.38
C GLU A 71 0.16 2.58 -0.56
N LEU A 72 -0.21 2.81 0.70
CA LEU A 72 0.54 3.70 1.60
C LEU A 72 1.96 3.17 1.87
N THR A 73 2.12 1.86 2.00
CA THR A 73 3.44 1.23 2.21
C THR A 73 4.33 1.46 1.00
N GLU A 74 3.79 1.32 -0.20
CA GLU A 74 4.51 1.55 -1.45
C GLU A 74 4.87 3.03 -1.62
N LEU A 75 3.95 3.96 -1.30
CA LEU A 75 4.27 5.39 -1.28
C LEU A 75 5.39 5.73 -0.29
N PHE A 76 5.43 5.08 0.88
CA PHE A 76 6.54 5.26 1.82
C PHE A 76 7.86 4.67 1.30
N HIS A 77 7.81 3.58 0.54
CA HIS A 77 8.97 3.01 -0.14
C HIS A 77 9.54 3.99 -1.17
N ILE A 78 8.68 4.49 -2.06
CA ILE A 78 9.03 5.49 -3.08
C ILE A 78 9.63 6.75 -2.42
N ARG A 79 9.00 7.27 -1.36
CA ARG A 79 9.52 8.43 -0.60
C ARG A 79 10.94 8.20 -0.07
N ARG A 80 11.25 6.98 0.37
CA ARG A 80 12.57 6.64 0.92
C ARG A 80 13.63 6.50 -0.18
N LEU A 81 13.27 5.97 -1.34
CA LEU A 81 14.15 5.96 -2.51
C LEU A 81 14.44 7.39 -2.98
N LEU A 82 13.43 8.26 -3.04
CA LEU A 82 13.61 9.67 -3.40
C LEU A 82 14.54 10.40 -2.43
N ALA A 83 14.39 10.17 -1.13
CA ALA A 83 15.29 10.73 -0.11
C ALA A 83 16.75 10.27 -0.32
N SER A 84 16.96 9.02 -0.75
CA SER A 84 18.29 8.52 -1.10
C SER A 84 18.87 9.25 -2.32
N VAL A 85 18.06 9.49 -3.35
CA VAL A 85 18.48 10.27 -4.53
C VAL A 85 18.88 11.69 -4.12
N SER A 86 18.07 12.37 -3.31
CA SER A 86 18.39 13.73 -2.83
C SER A 86 19.70 13.78 -2.06
N ASN A 87 19.96 12.77 -1.21
CA ASN A 87 21.23 12.67 -0.49
C ASN A 87 22.42 12.49 -1.44
N ASN A 88 22.28 11.64 -2.46
CA ASN A 88 23.36 11.39 -3.41
C ASN A 88 23.65 12.64 -4.27
N VAL A 89 22.61 13.36 -4.71
CA VAL A 89 22.77 14.66 -5.41
C VAL A 89 23.50 15.67 -4.53
N ASN A 90 23.17 15.71 -3.23
CA ASN A 90 23.84 16.61 -2.29
C ASN A 90 25.31 16.24 -2.07
N GLN A 91 25.67 14.95 -2.15
CA GLN A 91 27.06 14.49 -2.10
C GLN A 91 27.83 14.94 -3.35
N ILE A 92 27.27 14.73 -4.55
CA ILE A 92 27.86 15.21 -5.82
C ILE A 92 28.11 16.71 -5.75
N ALA A 93 27.11 17.49 -5.32
CA ALA A 93 27.25 18.94 -5.22
C ALA A 93 28.40 19.36 -4.29
N ARG A 94 28.56 18.67 -3.15
CA ARG A 94 29.68 18.92 -2.23
C ARG A 94 31.03 18.53 -2.85
N ALA A 95 31.11 17.38 -3.51
CA ALA A 95 32.32 16.92 -4.16
C ALA A 95 32.77 17.86 -5.29
N VAL A 96 31.84 18.32 -6.14
CA VAL A 96 32.09 19.34 -7.16
C VAL A 96 32.56 20.65 -6.53
N ASN A 97 31.88 21.14 -5.49
CA ASN A 97 32.27 22.37 -4.80
C ASN A 97 33.65 22.28 -4.12
N ALA A 98 34.08 21.07 -3.76
CA ALA A 98 35.41 20.79 -3.22
C ALA A 98 36.48 20.56 -4.31
N GLY A 99 36.11 20.61 -5.60
CA GLY A 99 37.01 20.39 -6.73
C GLY A 99 37.33 18.91 -7.00
N HIS A 100 36.56 17.98 -6.45
CA HIS A 100 36.73 16.54 -6.67
C HIS A 100 35.95 16.06 -7.92
N GLY A 101 36.44 15.00 -8.57
CA GLY A 101 35.73 14.31 -9.64
C GLY A 101 34.56 13.47 -9.10
N VAL A 102 33.44 13.42 -9.82
CA VAL A 102 32.16 12.88 -9.33
C VAL A 102 31.64 11.66 -10.09
N ASP A 103 32.46 11.03 -10.93
CA ASP A 103 32.03 9.93 -11.82
C ASP A 103 31.38 8.75 -11.08
N GLY A 104 31.84 8.43 -9.86
CA GLY A 104 31.28 7.36 -9.03
C GLY A 104 29.94 7.73 -8.39
N GLU A 105 29.83 8.93 -7.83
CA GLU A 105 28.62 9.43 -7.17
C GLU A 105 27.51 9.72 -8.19
N LEU A 106 27.89 10.21 -9.37
CA LEU A 106 27.00 10.43 -10.51
C LEU A 106 26.38 9.12 -10.99
N LYS A 107 27.20 8.07 -11.20
CA LYS A 107 26.70 6.73 -11.57
C LYS A 107 25.76 6.16 -10.49
N HIS A 108 26.11 6.32 -9.22
CA HIS A 108 25.27 5.85 -8.12
C HIS A 108 23.91 6.58 -8.06
N THR A 109 23.91 7.89 -8.32
CA THR A 109 22.70 8.72 -8.37
C THR A 109 21.82 8.34 -9.55
N LEU A 110 22.38 8.17 -10.75
CA LEU A 110 21.63 7.74 -11.93
C LEU A 110 20.97 6.37 -11.72
N ALA A 111 21.67 5.41 -11.13
CA ALA A 111 21.11 4.10 -10.81
C ALA A 111 19.98 4.18 -9.73
N ALA A 112 20.07 5.13 -8.81
CA ALA A 112 19.01 5.37 -7.83
C ALA A 112 17.77 6.01 -8.46
N VAL A 113 17.94 6.95 -9.39
CA VAL A 113 16.86 7.54 -10.18
C VAL A 113 16.16 6.47 -11.01
N ASP A 114 16.91 5.61 -11.69
CA ASP A 114 16.36 4.55 -12.54
C ASP A 114 15.48 3.57 -11.74
N ARG A 115 15.90 3.22 -10.52
CA ARG A 115 15.08 2.42 -9.59
C ARG A 115 13.80 3.12 -9.16
N VAL A 116 13.85 4.42 -8.88
CA VAL A 116 12.65 5.21 -8.52
C VAL A 116 11.67 5.25 -9.68
N CYS A 117 12.15 5.50 -10.90
CA CYS A 117 11.33 5.51 -12.11
C CYS A 117 10.67 4.15 -12.33
N GLY A 118 11.43 3.05 -12.23
CA GLY A 118 10.88 1.70 -12.37
C GLY A 118 9.82 1.36 -11.32
N SER A 119 10.02 1.77 -10.06
CA SER A 119 9.00 1.60 -9.00
C SER A 119 7.73 2.43 -9.28
N LEU A 120 7.87 3.67 -9.75
CA LEU A 120 6.75 4.52 -10.12
C LEU A 120 5.96 3.96 -11.31
N ASP A 121 6.64 3.48 -12.34
CA ASP A 121 6.02 2.88 -13.52
C ASP A 121 5.24 1.61 -13.16
N SER A 122 5.81 0.75 -12.30
CA SER A 122 5.12 -0.44 -11.78
C SER A 122 3.86 -0.03 -10.99
N TYR A 123 3.98 0.92 -10.07
CA TYR A 123 2.86 1.39 -9.27
C TYR A 123 1.75 2.01 -10.12
N MET A 124 2.11 2.81 -11.13
CA MET A 124 1.16 3.42 -12.05
C MET A 124 0.44 2.37 -12.89
N ASN A 125 1.14 1.36 -13.41
CA ASN A 125 0.51 0.26 -14.16
C ASN A 125 -0.45 -0.56 -13.29
N ASP A 126 -0.07 -0.90 -12.06
CA ASP A 126 -0.93 -1.62 -11.12
C ASP A 126 -2.18 -0.80 -10.74
N SER A 127 -2.03 0.53 -10.66
CA SER A 127 -3.13 1.46 -10.34
C SER A 127 -4.12 1.63 -11.50
N VAL A 128 -3.64 1.54 -12.75
CA VAL A 128 -4.46 1.69 -13.97
C VAL A 128 -5.22 0.39 -14.29
N VAL A 129 -4.61 -0.78 -14.05
CA VAL A 129 -5.24 -2.09 -14.28
C VAL A 129 -6.33 -2.41 -13.23
N ALA A 130 -6.31 -1.75 -12.07
CA ALA A 130 -7.29 -1.93 -11.00
C ALA A 130 -8.58 -1.07 -11.14
N ARG A 131 -8.70 -0.26 -12.19
CA ARG A 131 -9.92 0.50 -12.56
C ARG A 131 -10.72 -0.22 -13.64
#